data_AF-A0A086B8F4-F1
#
_entry.id   AF-A0A086B8F4-F1
#
_cell.length_a   1.000
_cell.length_b   1.000
_cell.length_c   1.000
_cell.angle_alpha   90.00
_cell.angle_beta   90.00
_cell.angle_gamma   90.00
#
_symmetry.space_group_name_H-M   'P 1'
#
loop_
_entity.id
_entity.type
_entity.pdbx_description
1 polymer ?
#
loop_
_entity_poly.entity_id
_entity_poly.type
_entity_poly.pdbx_seq_one_letter_code
_entity_poly.pdbx_strand_id
1 'polypeptide(L)'
;MNILKLLDKFSDDKFFTSEASRLETLTNISLLGKKAAVAAVPLGLGVAMSTPAKAETTRAAVPGSFLKSALTDALQLALTLEYLESEYYSIGLGKAGLIPNADRTVFMQISKHESAHVSFLKNTLTSLGVTPGAKPNFDFTANGNFAPFTDYNQFLVLAQAFEDTGVRAYKGQAGNVMSNKVVLQAALQIHSVEARHASQVRRMRANKGWIELANGGNMPSATDPVYKGEDNINQAGFNTANAFGAAAGSAAYDEILSGSDATAIASLFIV
;
A
#
# COMPACT_ATOMS: atom_id res chain seq x y z
N MET A 1 24.63 20.41 -22.73
CA MET A 1 24.85 19.12 -22.03
C MET A 1 24.37 18.03 -22.97
N ASN A 2 25.24 17.12 -23.38
CA ASN A 2 25.02 16.24 -24.53
C ASN A 2 24.42 14.90 -24.06
N ILE A 3 23.19 14.60 -24.49
CA ILE A 3 22.39 13.44 -24.04
C ILE A 3 23.11 12.09 -24.26
N LEU A 4 24.03 12.05 -25.23
CA LEU A 4 24.88 10.90 -25.53
C LEU A 4 25.86 10.56 -24.39
N LYS A 5 26.30 11.54 -23.59
CA LYS A 5 27.18 11.30 -22.42
C LYS A 5 26.42 10.76 -21.19
N LEU A 6 25.10 10.87 -21.18
CA LEU A 6 24.26 10.34 -20.11
C LEU A 6 23.96 8.86 -20.34
N LEU A 7 23.78 8.45 -21.60
CA LEU A 7 23.51 7.06 -21.97
C LEU A 7 24.75 6.16 -21.84
N ASP A 8 25.95 6.71 -22.05
CA ASP A 8 27.22 6.00 -21.89
C ASP A 8 27.48 5.60 -20.42
N LYS A 9 26.99 6.39 -19.45
CA LYS A 9 27.06 6.07 -18.02
C LYS A 9 26.12 4.95 -17.56
N PHE A 10 25.13 4.60 -18.36
CA PHE A 10 24.20 3.51 -18.06
C PHE A 10 24.55 2.20 -18.76
N SER A 11 25.53 2.18 -19.67
CA SER A 11 26.00 0.98 -20.38
C SER A 11 27.33 0.41 -19.86
N ASP A 12 27.90 0.97 -18.80
CA ASP A 12 29.17 0.50 -18.23
C ASP A 12 28.90 -0.58 -17.16
N ASP A 13 29.17 -1.85 -17.50
CA ASP A 13 28.93 -3.06 -16.68
C ASP A 13 29.69 -3.07 -15.34
N LYS A 14 30.56 -2.09 -15.09
CA LYS A 14 31.29 -1.92 -13.83
C LYS A 14 30.44 -1.34 -12.70
N PHE A 15 29.26 -0.80 -12.98
CA PHE A 15 28.35 -0.35 -11.92
C PHE A 15 27.69 -1.53 -11.18
N PHE A 16 27.63 -2.72 -11.82
CA PHE A 16 27.01 -3.92 -11.26
C PHE A 16 28.02 -5.02 -10.86
N THR A 17 29.33 -4.79 -11.01
CA THR A 17 30.35 -5.84 -10.80
C THR A 17 31.56 -5.46 -9.94
N SER A 18 31.45 -4.50 -9.02
CA SER A 18 32.43 -4.41 -7.92
C SER A 18 31.97 -5.23 -6.72
N GLU A 19 32.56 -6.42 -6.56
CA GLU A 19 32.45 -7.26 -5.36
C GLU A 19 32.95 -6.49 -4.13
N ALA A 20 32.05 -5.86 -3.38
CA ALA A 20 32.32 -5.51 -2.00
C ALA A 20 32.10 -6.77 -1.14
N SER A 21 33.20 -7.45 -0.81
CA SER A 21 33.22 -8.60 0.09
C SER A 21 32.54 -8.25 1.42
N ARG A 22 31.53 -9.05 1.79
CA ARG A 22 30.74 -8.92 3.04
C ARG A 22 31.58 -9.03 4.33
N LEU A 23 32.89 -9.22 4.24
CA LEU A 23 33.82 -9.30 5.36
C LEU A 23 34.45 -7.94 5.75
N GLU A 24 34.53 -6.96 4.83
CA GLU A 24 35.15 -5.65 5.11
C GLU A 24 34.19 -4.63 5.73
N THR A 25 32.87 -4.83 5.59
CA THR A 25 31.86 -3.98 6.23
C THR A 25 31.66 -4.29 7.73
N LEU A 26 32.22 -5.40 8.23
CA LEU A 26 32.12 -5.80 9.64
C LEU A 26 33.28 -5.32 10.52
N THR A 27 34.44 -4.96 9.93
CA THR A 27 35.61 -4.50 10.69
C THR A 27 35.55 -3.02 11.07
N ASN A 28 34.72 -2.21 10.41
CA ASN A 28 34.56 -0.78 10.71
C ASN A 28 33.38 -0.45 11.66
N ILE A 29 32.66 -1.45 12.16
CA ILE A 29 31.54 -1.27 13.11
C ILE A 29 31.98 -1.53 14.58
N SER A 30 33.20 -2.04 14.81
CA SER A 30 33.66 -2.42 16.16
C SER A 30 34.07 -1.27 17.10
N LEU A 31 33.93 -0.01 16.67
CA LEU A 31 34.40 1.18 17.43
C LEU A 31 33.31 2.14 17.92
N LEU A 32 32.02 1.83 17.78
CA LEU A 32 30.94 2.62 18.39
C LEU A 32 30.21 1.80 19.46
N GLY A 33 30.64 2.01 20.70
CA GLY A 33 30.22 1.25 21.87
C GLY A 33 28.75 1.39 22.25
N LYS A 34 28.18 0.22 22.58
CA LYS A 34 27.26 -0.10 23.69
C LYS A 34 26.04 0.82 23.91
N LYS A 35 24.88 0.20 23.62
CA LYS A 35 23.46 0.57 23.90
C LYS A 35 22.74 1.33 22.78
N ALA A 36 22.23 0.59 21.79
CA ALA A 36 21.09 1.02 20.98
C ALA A 36 20.37 -0.19 20.37
N ALA A 37 19.14 -0.46 20.81
CA ALA A 37 18.16 -1.24 20.06
C ALA A 37 17.05 -0.27 19.65
N VAL A 38 17.22 0.39 18.51
CA VAL A 38 16.15 1.07 17.76
C VAL A 38 16.50 0.89 16.28
N ALA A 39 15.90 -0.13 15.66
CA ALA A 39 15.96 -0.32 14.22
C ALA A 39 14.67 0.21 13.60
N ALA A 40 14.81 0.96 12.50
CA ALA A 40 13.78 1.46 11.60
C ALA A 40 12.89 2.62 12.11
N VAL A 41 13.50 3.77 12.36
CA VAL A 41 12.84 5.07 12.08
C VAL A 41 13.77 5.84 11.15
N PRO A 42 13.33 6.27 9.96
CA PRO A 42 14.06 7.25 9.17
C PRO A 42 14.09 8.58 9.95
N LEU A 43 15.20 8.83 10.66
CA LEU A 43 15.47 10.06 11.43
C LEU A 43 15.75 11.28 10.52
N GLY A 44 14.97 11.48 9.46
CA GLY A 44 15.20 12.54 8.46
C GLY A 44 14.04 13.53 8.29
N LEU A 45 12.88 13.30 8.88
CA LEU A 45 11.67 14.09 8.61
C LEU A 45 11.57 15.42 9.39
N GLY A 46 12.57 15.76 10.20
CA GLY A 46 12.50 16.87 11.17
C GLY A 46 12.90 18.26 10.67
N VAL A 47 13.45 18.42 9.45
CA VAL A 47 14.13 19.69 9.08
C VAL A 47 13.66 20.33 7.75
N ALA A 48 12.81 19.67 6.95
CA ALA A 48 12.49 20.14 5.60
C ALA A 48 11.16 20.91 5.45
N MET A 49 10.81 21.76 6.42
CA MET A 49 9.55 22.54 6.43
C MET A 49 9.72 23.99 5.95
N SER A 50 10.27 24.22 4.76
CA SER A 50 10.18 25.55 4.12
C SER A 50 10.62 25.56 2.65
N THR A 51 9.71 25.29 1.71
CA THR A 51 9.78 25.87 0.35
C THR A 51 8.45 25.69 -0.41
N PRO A 52 7.87 26.74 -1.01
CA PRO A 52 6.70 26.64 -1.86
C PRO A 52 7.11 26.40 -3.32
N ALA A 53 6.49 25.42 -3.98
CA ALA A 53 6.59 25.28 -5.43
C ALA A 53 5.18 25.18 -6.03
N LYS A 54 4.84 26.18 -6.85
CA LYS A 54 3.60 26.29 -7.61
C LYS A 54 3.61 25.37 -8.83
N ALA A 55 2.53 24.63 -9.04
CA ALA A 55 1.97 24.31 -10.35
C ALA A 55 0.50 23.94 -10.16
N GLU A 56 -0.36 24.66 -10.87
CA GLU A 56 -1.79 24.82 -10.69
C GLU A 56 -2.53 23.96 -11.72
N THR A 57 -3.56 23.23 -11.31
CA THR A 57 -4.68 22.89 -12.19
C THR A 57 -5.92 23.49 -11.52
N THR A 58 -6.52 24.44 -12.21
CA THR A 58 -7.61 25.28 -11.71
C THR A 58 -8.89 24.47 -11.56
N ARG A 59 -9.24 24.14 -10.31
CA ARG A 59 -10.65 24.06 -9.88
C ARG A 59 -10.90 25.21 -8.93
N ALA A 60 -11.96 25.96 -9.21
CA ALA A 60 -12.30 27.22 -8.54
C ALA A 60 -12.20 27.08 -7.01
N ALA A 61 -11.37 27.93 -6.41
CA ALA A 61 -11.19 28.02 -4.97
C ALA A 61 -12.47 28.56 -4.33
N VAL A 62 -13.07 27.78 -3.43
CA VAL A 62 -14.04 28.30 -2.47
C VAL A 62 -13.26 28.73 -1.22
N PRO A 63 -13.44 29.96 -0.71
CA PRO A 63 -12.65 30.43 0.42
C PRO A 63 -13.02 29.67 1.70
N GLY A 64 -12.03 29.04 2.34
CA GLY A 64 -12.06 28.81 3.80
C GLY A 64 -12.10 27.39 4.36
N SER A 65 -12.43 26.31 3.61
CA SER A 65 -12.56 24.97 4.24
C SER A 65 -12.51 23.74 3.30
N PHE A 66 -11.65 23.71 2.28
CA PHE A 66 -11.61 22.56 1.33
C PHE A 66 -10.38 21.66 1.42
N LEU A 67 -9.29 22.12 2.05
CA LEU A 67 -8.04 21.34 2.11
C LEU A 67 -7.88 20.53 3.39
N LYS A 68 -8.55 20.91 4.50
CA LYS A 68 -8.51 20.11 5.72
C LYS A 68 -9.37 18.87 5.57
N SER A 69 -10.63 18.98 5.15
CA SER A 69 -11.54 17.82 5.03
C SER A 69 -11.02 16.80 4.02
N ALA A 70 -10.79 17.14 2.75
CA ALA A 70 -10.35 16.15 1.76
C ALA A 70 -9.06 15.42 2.17
N LEU A 71 -8.06 16.14 2.68
CA LEU A 71 -6.82 15.55 3.21
C LEU A 71 -7.11 14.66 4.42
N THR A 72 -7.84 15.15 5.43
CA THR A 72 -8.04 14.41 6.67
C THR A 72 -9.03 13.27 6.51
N ASP A 73 -10.01 13.40 5.63
CA ASP A 73 -10.98 12.35 5.28
C ASP A 73 -10.27 11.21 4.54
N ALA A 74 -9.38 11.53 3.60
CA ALA A 74 -8.50 10.54 2.97
C ALA A 74 -7.63 9.81 4.00
N LEU A 75 -7.07 10.52 4.98
CA LEU A 75 -6.26 9.91 6.04
C LEU A 75 -7.08 9.10 7.06
N GLN A 76 -8.32 9.49 7.34
CA GLN A 76 -9.22 8.72 8.21
C GLN A 76 -9.70 7.44 7.51
N LEU A 77 -9.97 7.52 6.20
CA LEU A 77 -10.25 6.34 5.39
C LEU A 77 -9.05 5.39 5.39
N ALA A 78 -7.85 5.89 5.09
CA ALA A 78 -6.63 5.09 5.16
C ALA A 78 -6.48 4.43 6.55
N LEU A 79 -6.68 5.19 7.63
CA LEU A 79 -6.59 4.65 8.99
C LEU A 79 -7.59 3.51 9.25
N THR A 80 -8.79 3.60 8.66
CA THR A 80 -9.82 2.56 8.79
C THR A 80 -9.43 1.27 8.06
N LEU A 81 -8.86 1.39 6.87
CA LEU A 81 -8.35 0.24 6.10
C LEU A 81 -7.17 -0.43 6.81
N GLU A 82 -6.24 0.36 7.32
CA GLU A 82 -5.07 -0.12 8.05
C GLU A 82 -5.45 -0.79 9.39
N TYR A 83 -6.49 -0.32 10.05
CA TYR A 83 -7.06 -1.00 11.20
C TYR A 83 -7.65 -2.36 10.83
N LEU A 84 -8.34 -2.45 9.69
CA LEU A 84 -8.95 -3.67 9.20
C LEU A 84 -7.87 -4.73 8.90
N GLU A 85 -6.82 -4.35 8.17
CA GLU A 85 -5.70 -5.24 7.83
C GLU A 85 -4.88 -5.61 9.07
N SER A 86 -4.52 -4.63 9.91
CA SER A 86 -3.76 -4.87 11.14
C SER A 86 -4.49 -5.83 12.09
N GLU A 87 -5.80 -5.71 12.24
CA GLU A 87 -6.60 -6.61 13.09
C GLU A 87 -6.68 -8.00 12.46
N TYR A 88 -6.94 -8.08 11.15
CA TYR A 88 -7.06 -9.34 10.42
C TYR A 88 -5.80 -10.21 10.57
N TYR A 89 -4.63 -9.61 10.33
CA TYR A 89 -3.36 -10.33 10.46
C TYR A 89 -3.02 -10.69 11.89
N SER A 90 -3.34 -9.82 12.86
CA SER A 90 -3.16 -10.12 14.29
C SER A 90 -3.96 -11.37 14.70
N ILE A 91 -5.24 -11.44 14.34
CA ILE A 91 -6.11 -12.59 14.63
C ILE A 91 -5.59 -13.85 13.92
N GLY A 92 -5.28 -13.74 12.62
CA GLY A 92 -4.78 -14.87 11.82
C GLY A 92 -3.49 -15.47 12.37
N LEU A 93 -2.53 -14.62 12.77
CA LEU A 93 -1.28 -15.06 13.40
C LEU A 93 -1.48 -15.68 14.78
N GLY A 94 -2.47 -15.20 15.53
CA GLY A 94 -2.84 -15.73 16.85
C GLY A 94 -3.58 -17.07 16.79
N LYS A 95 -4.20 -17.40 15.65
CA LYS A 95 -4.92 -18.67 15.47
C LYS A 95 -3.93 -19.82 15.23
N ALA A 96 -3.77 -20.67 16.25
CA ALA A 96 -2.92 -21.86 16.15
C ALA A 96 -3.37 -22.78 15.01
N GLY A 97 -2.41 -23.20 14.19
CA GLY A 97 -2.64 -24.14 13.08
C GLY A 97 -3.29 -23.53 11.83
N LEU A 98 -3.68 -22.25 11.83
CA LEU A 98 -4.26 -21.61 10.64
C LEU A 98 -3.22 -21.38 9.55
N ILE A 99 -2.17 -20.62 9.87
CA ILE A 99 -1.13 -20.23 8.91
C ILE A 99 0.02 -21.26 8.96
N PRO A 100 0.34 -21.94 7.84
CA PRO A 100 1.46 -22.87 7.75
C PRO A 100 2.79 -22.21 8.11
N ASN A 101 3.69 -22.95 8.77
CA ASN A 101 4.96 -22.40 9.28
C ASN A 101 5.82 -21.72 8.19
N ALA A 102 5.80 -22.23 6.96
CA ALA A 102 6.52 -21.65 5.84
C ALA A 102 6.05 -20.22 5.51
N ASP A 103 4.76 -19.94 5.72
CA ASP A 103 4.09 -18.70 5.34
C ASP A 103 4.01 -17.71 6.51
N ARG A 104 4.17 -18.18 7.76
CA ARG A 104 4.05 -17.35 8.96
C ARG A 104 4.97 -16.14 8.95
N THR A 105 6.20 -16.28 8.47
CA THR A 105 7.17 -15.17 8.45
C THR A 105 6.71 -14.01 7.56
N VAL A 106 6.01 -14.32 6.46
CA VAL A 106 5.43 -13.32 5.56
C VAL A 106 4.35 -12.54 6.29
N PHE A 107 3.34 -13.20 6.85
CA PHE A 107 2.25 -12.50 7.54
C PHE A 107 2.69 -11.80 8.83
N MET A 108 3.71 -12.30 9.52
CA MET A 108 4.34 -11.58 10.62
C MET A 108 4.99 -10.27 10.18
N GLN A 109 5.56 -10.22 8.97
CA GLN A 109 6.15 -9.01 8.43
C GLN A 109 5.07 -8.02 8.00
N ILE A 110 4.05 -8.48 7.27
CA ILE A 110 2.90 -7.67 6.86
C ILE A 110 2.22 -7.06 8.09
N SER A 111 1.87 -7.88 9.09
CA SER A 111 1.26 -7.41 10.35
C SER A 111 2.06 -6.31 11.06
N LYS A 112 3.40 -6.33 10.99
CA LYS A 112 4.26 -5.27 11.54
C LYS A 112 4.18 -3.99 10.73
N HIS A 113 4.09 -4.09 9.40
CA HIS A 113 3.91 -2.94 8.53
C HIS A 113 2.56 -2.28 8.79
N GLU A 114 1.46 -3.03 8.84
CA GLU A 114 0.13 -2.45 9.10
C GLU A 114 0.05 -1.76 10.46
N SER A 115 0.66 -2.37 11.49
CA SER A 115 0.77 -1.73 12.80
C SER A 115 1.55 -0.40 12.76
N ALA A 116 2.57 -0.32 11.92
CA ALA A 116 3.37 0.89 11.74
C ALA A 116 2.61 1.95 10.92
N HIS A 117 1.87 1.56 9.90
CA HIS A 117 1.00 2.44 9.11
C HIS A 117 -0.10 3.06 9.97
N VAL A 118 -0.81 2.25 10.77
CA VAL A 118 -1.79 2.73 11.79
C VAL A 118 -1.15 3.79 12.69
N SER A 119 0.04 3.50 13.22
CA SER A 119 0.74 4.43 14.12
C SER A 119 1.11 5.74 13.42
N PHE A 120 1.61 5.65 12.19
CA PHE A 120 1.93 6.80 11.35
C PHE A 120 0.69 7.67 11.07
N LEU A 121 -0.42 7.06 10.67
CA LEU A 121 -1.65 7.78 10.34
C LEU A 121 -2.26 8.47 11.55
N LYS A 122 -2.29 7.81 12.71
CA LYS A 122 -2.77 8.42 13.97
C LYS A 122 -1.94 9.64 14.35
N ASN A 123 -0.61 9.53 14.26
CA ASN A 123 0.30 10.63 14.56
C ASN A 123 0.12 11.78 13.55
N THR A 124 -0.03 11.45 12.28
CA THR A 124 -0.25 12.43 11.21
C THR A 124 -1.56 13.19 11.42
N LEU A 125 -2.68 12.49 11.63
CA LEU A 125 -3.98 13.10 11.93
C LEU A 125 -3.91 14.01 13.15
N THR A 126 -3.28 13.55 14.24
CA THR A 126 -3.08 14.36 15.45
C THR A 126 -2.27 15.62 15.17
N SER A 127 -1.18 15.51 14.39
CA SER A 127 -0.35 16.66 13.99
C SER A 127 -1.10 17.69 13.12
N LEU A 128 -2.13 17.25 12.40
CA LEU A 128 -3.03 18.11 11.62
C LEU A 128 -4.19 18.68 12.47
N GLY A 129 -4.17 18.46 13.78
CA GLY A 129 -5.22 18.89 14.70
C GLY A 129 -6.55 18.20 14.43
N VAL A 130 -6.52 16.91 14.10
CA VAL A 130 -7.68 16.03 13.93
C VAL A 130 -7.53 14.84 14.87
N THR A 131 -8.59 14.53 15.61
CA THR A 131 -8.64 13.32 16.44
C THR A 131 -8.68 12.09 15.52
N PRO A 132 -7.73 11.14 15.64
CA PRO A 132 -7.78 9.91 14.87
C PRO A 132 -9.06 9.13 15.17
N GLY A 133 -9.68 8.57 14.14
CA GLY A 133 -10.85 7.71 14.29
C GLY A 133 -10.57 6.53 15.23
N ALA A 134 -11.59 6.15 16.00
CA ALA A 134 -11.53 4.95 16.81
C ALA A 134 -11.50 3.71 15.89
N LYS A 135 -10.77 2.67 16.32
CA LYS A 135 -10.77 1.38 15.62
C LYS A 135 -12.19 0.78 15.68
N PRO A 136 -12.82 0.47 14.53
CA PRO A 136 -14.11 -0.24 14.53
C PRO A 136 -13.97 -1.67 15.07
N ASN A 137 -15.10 -2.29 15.41
CA ASN A 137 -15.11 -3.75 15.55
C ASN A 137 -15.27 -4.37 14.16
N PHE A 138 -14.64 -5.53 13.96
CA PHE A 138 -14.68 -6.21 12.68
C PHE A 138 -15.30 -7.60 12.76
N ASP A 139 -16.19 -7.92 11.82
CA ASP A 139 -16.65 -9.27 11.50
C ASP A 139 -16.05 -9.72 10.17
N PHE A 140 -14.97 -10.50 10.24
CA PHE A 140 -14.28 -11.04 9.07
C PHE A 140 -15.02 -12.20 8.37
N THR A 141 -16.18 -12.62 8.88
CA THR A 141 -17.03 -13.57 8.15
C THR A 141 -17.89 -12.87 7.09
N ALA A 142 -18.03 -11.55 7.16
CA ALA A 142 -18.92 -10.74 6.33
C ALA A 142 -20.31 -11.37 6.20
N ASN A 143 -21.00 -11.55 7.34
CA ASN A 143 -22.29 -12.24 7.44
C ASN A 143 -22.25 -13.70 6.97
N GLY A 144 -21.16 -14.42 7.28
CA GLY A 144 -20.99 -15.85 6.96
C GLY A 144 -20.55 -16.17 5.52
N ASN A 145 -20.20 -15.17 4.70
CA ASN A 145 -19.67 -15.37 3.36
C ASN A 145 -18.23 -15.95 3.36
N PHE A 146 -17.48 -15.74 4.44
CA PHE A 146 -16.09 -16.20 4.59
C PHE A 146 -15.86 -16.92 5.91
N ALA A 147 -14.88 -17.82 5.93
CA ALA A 147 -14.42 -18.54 7.13
C ALA A 147 -12.90 -18.43 7.32
N PRO A 148 -12.33 -17.21 7.35
CA PRO A 148 -10.89 -16.99 7.19
C PRO A 148 -10.04 -17.51 8.35
N PHE A 149 -10.62 -17.74 9.52
CA PHE A 149 -9.86 -18.20 10.70
C PHE A 149 -10.03 -19.69 10.99
N THR A 150 -10.66 -20.42 10.08
CA THR A 150 -10.76 -21.89 10.11
C THR A 150 -10.30 -22.54 8.82
N ASP A 151 -10.18 -21.78 7.73
CA ASP A 151 -9.67 -22.23 6.44
C ASP A 151 -8.59 -21.28 5.94
N TYR A 152 -7.37 -21.79 5.75
CA TYR A 152 -6.24 -21.00 5.29
C TYR A 152 -6.38 -20.49 3.85
N ASN A 153 -7.12 -21.19 2.97
CA ASN A 153 -7.38 -20.68 1.63
C ASN A 153 -8.32 -19.47 1.69
N GLN A 154 -9.33 -19.51 2.55
CA GLN A 154 -10.20 -18.36 2.82
C GLN A 154 -9.40 -17.22 3.49
N PHE A 155 -8.43 -17.56 4.35
CA PHE A 155 -7.51 -16.58 4.92
C PHE A 155 -6.77 -15.81 3.81
N LEU A 156 -6.18 -16.55 2.86
CA LEU A 156 -5.44 -15.96 1.73
C LEU A 156 -6.34 -15.17 0.79
N VAL A 157 -7.58 -15.62 0.55
CA VAL A 157 -8.57 -14.90 -0.27
C VAL A 157 -8.85 -13.52 0.30
N LEU A 158 -9.16 -13.43 1.59
CA LEU A 158 -9.43 -12.14 2.22
C LEU A 158 -8.16 -11.29 2.40
N ALA A 159 -7.01 -11.90 2.71
CA ALA A 159 -5.74 -11.18 2.71
C ALA A 159 -5.51 -10.50 1.35
N GLN A 160 -5.70 -11.23 0.25
CA GLN A 160 -5.55 -10.65 -1.09
C GLN A 160 -6.55 -9.52 -1.32
N ALA A 161 -7.81 -9.72 -0.97
CA ALA A 161 -8.85 -8.71 -1.16
C ALA A 161 -8.59 -7.41 -0.38
N PHE A 162 -8.04 -7.51 0.84
CA PHE A 162 -7.70 -6.35 1.65
C PHE A 162 -6.51 -5.60 1.07
N GLU A 163 -5.40 -6.29 0.82
CA GLU A 163 -4.20 -5.68 0.23
C GLU A 163 -4.51 -5.00 -1.11
N ASP A 164 -5.30 -5.67 -1.98
CA ASP A 164 -5.74 -5.10 -3.25
C ASP A 164 -6.62 -3.86 -3.05
N THR A 165 -7.47 -3.84 -2.01
CA THR A 165 -8.28 -2.67 -1.65
C THR A 165 -7.39 -1.53 -1.15
N GLY A 166 -6.43 -1.82 -0.27
CA GLY A 166 -5.49 -0.85 0.31
C GLY A 166 -4.68 -0.14 -0.77
N VAL A 167 -4.01 -0.91 -1.63
CA VAL A 167 -3.23 -0.40 -2.78
C VAL A 167 -4.04 0.60 -3.60
N ARG A 168 -5.22 0.17 -4.06
CA ARG A 168 -6.07 0.94 -4.97
C ARG A 168 -6.70 2.15 -4.29
N ALA A 169 -7.01 2.06 -3.00
CA ALA A 169 -7.52 3.16 -2.20
C ALA A 169 -6.46 4.24 -1.96
N TYR A 170 -5.23 3.88 -1.58
CA TYR A 170 -4.13 4.83 -1.43
C TYR A 170 -3.88 5.61 -2.72
N LYS A 171 -3.87 4.92 -3.87
CA LYS A 171 -3.73 5.56 -5.18
C LYS A 171 -4.91 6.48 -5.49
N GLY A 172 -6.14 6.02 -5.24
CA GLY A 172 -7.35 6.82 -5.45
C GLY A 172 -7.46 8.06 -4.56
N GLN A 173 -6.86 8.03 -3.37
CA GLN A 173 -6.81 9.17 -2.46
C GLN A 173 -5.60 10.09 -2.67
N ALA A 174 -4.66 9.75 -3.56
CA ALA A 174 -3.44 10.53 -3.78
C ALA A 174 -3.75 12.01 -4.15
N GLY A 175 -4.80 12.25 -4.94
CA GLY A 175 -5.26 13.60 -5.29
C GLY A 175 -5.77 14.41 -4.10
N ASN A 176 -6.32 13.75 -3.07
CA ASN A 176 -6.83 14.41 -1.88
C ASN A 176 -5.72 14.82 -0.91
N VAL A 177 -4.57 14.13 -0.96
CA VAL A 177 -3.41 14.44 -0.10
C VAL A 177 -2.34 15.28 -0.81
N MET A 178 -2.48 15.54 -2.11
CA MET A 178 -1.42 16.09 -2.96
C MET A 178 -0.91 17.49 -2.58
N SER A 179 -1.73 18.26 -1.85
CA SER A 179 -1.41 19.61 -1.38
C SER A 179 -0.39 19.60 -0.24
N ASN A 180 -0.33 18.51 0.53
CA ASN A 180 0.66 18.31 1.58
C ASN A 180 1.74 17.33 1.09
N LYS A 181 2.90 17.86 0.69
CA LYS A 181 3.97 17.06 0.07
C LYS A 181 4.56 15.98 0.98
N VAL A 182 4.61 16.24 2.29
CA VAL A 182 5.09 15.26 3.27
C VAL A 182 4.11 14.10 3.37
N VAL A 183 2.82 14.40 3.50
CA VAL A 183 1.76 13.37 3.55
C VAL A 183 1.68 12.62 2.22
N LEU A 184 1.73 13.31 1.09
CA LEU A 184 1.73 12.67 -0.24
C LEU A 184 2.92 11.70 -0.37
N GLN A 185 4.13 12.12 0.00
CA GLN A 185 5.30 11.25 -0.06
C GLN A 185 5.11 10.01 0.79
N ALA A 186 4.64 10.15 2.03
CA ALA A 186 4.40 9.01 2.91
C ALA A 186 3.29 8.10 2.36
N ALA A 187 2.19 8.65 1.86
CA ALA A 187 1.10 7.88 1.24
C ALA A 187 1.57 7.07 0.03
N LEU A 188 2.45 7.64 -0.82
CA LEU A 188 3.04 6.91 -1.95
C LEU A 188 4.04 5.84 -1.51
N GLN A 189 4.73 6.03 -0.38
CA GLN A 189 5.60 5.01 0.20
C GLN A 189 4.78 3.82 0.73
N ILE A 190 3.67 4.10 1.44
CA ILE A 190 2.75 3.07 1.92
C ILE A 190 2.12 2.33 0.75
N HIS A 191 1.58 3.04 -0.25
CA HIS A 191 1.05 2.43 -1.48
C HIS A 191 2.02 1.43 -2.13
N SER A 192 3.33 1.74 -2.16
CA SER A 192 4.35 0.83 -2.69
C SER A 192 4.64 -0.37 -1.78
N VAL A 193 4.46 -0.24 -0.47
CA VAL A 193 4.50 -1.37 0.48
C VAL A 193 3.29 -2.28 0.27
N GLU A 194 2.08 -1.72 0.27
CA GLU A 194 0.84 -2.46 0.00
C GLU A 194 0.92 -3.22 -1.34
N ALA A 195 1.47 -2.60 -2.39
CA ALA A 195 1.58 -3.25 -3.70
C ALA A 195 2.48 -4.51 -3.64
N ARG A 196 3.49 -4.50 -2.77
CA ARG A 196 4.37 -5.67 -2.55
C ARG A 196 3.68 -6.74 -1.72
N HIS A 197 2.90 -6.35 -0.72
CA HIS A 197 2.06 -7.29 0.05
C HIS A 197 1.04 -7.97 -0.84
N ALA A 198 0.24 -7.19 -1.60
CA ALA A 198 -0.71 -7.68 -2.58
C ALA A 198 -0.07 -8.67 -3.56
N SER A 199 1.07 -8.29 -4.15
CA SER A 199 1.81 -9.18 -5.05
C SER A 199 2.25 -10.49 -4.38
N GLN A 200 2.78 -10.39 -3.16
CA GLN A 200 3.22 -11.55 -2.39
C GLN A 200 2.05 -12.50 -2.06
N VAL A 201 0.92 -11.98 -1.59
CA VAL A 201 -0.26 -12.80 -1.26
C VAL A 201 -0.84 -13.46 -2.51
N ARG A 202 -0.95 -12.75 -3.64
CA ARG A 202 -1.36 -13.35 -4.92
C ARG A 202 -0.44 -14.50 -5.32
N ARG A 203 0.88 -14.31 -5.20
CA ARG A 203 1.88 -15.35 -5.49
C ARG A 203 1.74 -16.57 -4.57
N MET A 204 1.41 -16.38 -3.30
CA MET A 204 1.14 -17.49 -2.35
C MET A 204 -0.13 -18.27 -2.72
N ARG A 205 -1.09 -17.63 -3.40
CA ARG A 205 -2.27 -18.27 -4.00
C ARG A 205 -1.99 -18.86 -5.40
N ALA A 206 -0.72 -18.96 -5.81
CA ALA A 206 -0.28 -19.41 -7.13
C ALA A 206 -0.81 -18.56 -8.31
N ASN A 207 -1.21 -17.31 -8.05
CA ASN A 207 -1.60 -16.35 -9.08
C ASN A 207 -0.41 -15.53 -9.59
N LYS A 208 -0.66 -14.71 -10.62
CA LYS A 208 0.28 -13.67 -11.06
C LYS A 208 0.43 -12.60 -9.96
N GLY A 209 1.56 -11.89 -9.96
CA GLY A 209 1.79 -10.80 -9.00
C GLY A 209 0.95 -9.54 -9.26
N TRP A 210 0.21 -9.51 -10.36
CA TRP A 210 -0.61 -8.42 -10.87
C TRP A 210 -1.98 -8.95 -11.34
N ILE A 211 -2.93 -8.04 -11.53
CA ILE A 211 -4.29 -8.33 -11.99
C ILE A 211 -4.36 -8.16 -13.51
N GLU A 212 -5.18 -8.97 -14.18
CA GLU A 212 -5.48 -8.84 -15.61
C GLU A 212 -7.00 -8.91 -15.80
N LEU A 213 -7.58 -8.02 -16.61
CA LEU A 213 -8.98 -8.07 -17.02
C LEU A 213 -9.97 -8.18 -15.83
N ALA A 214 -9.72 -7.41 -14.77
CA ALA A 214 -10.49 -7.48 -13.52
C ALA A 214 -10.56 -8.87 -12.85
N ASN A 215 -9.63 -9.76 -13.19
CA ASN A 215 -9.57 -11.11 -12.63
C ASN A 215 -8.53 -11.16 -11.49
N GLY A 216 -9.02 -11.15 -10.25
CA GLY A 216 -8.21 -11.33 -9.04
C GLY A 216 -7.62 -12.74 -8.86
N GLY A 217 -7.86 -13.68 -9.78
CA GLY A 217 -7.34 -15.04 -9.72
C GLY A 217 -8.12 -15.94 -8.77
N ASN A 218 -9.18 -16.56 -9.30
CA ASN A 218 -10.06 -17.50 -8.58
C ASN A 218 -10.60 -16.91 -7.26
N MET A 219 -11.04 -15.66 -7.31
CA MET A 219 -11.63 -14.98 -6.15
C MET A 219 -13.15 -15.21 -6.11
N PRO A 220 -13.77 -15.34 -4.92
CA PRO A 220 -15.23 -15.42 -4.81
C PRO A 220 -15.91 -14.14 -5.28
N SER A 221 -17.13 -14.24 -5.82
CA SER A 221 -17.89 -13.08 -6.35
C SER A 221 -18.15 -11.97 -5.32
N ALA A 222 -18.16 -12.30 -4.03
CA ALA A 222 -18.25 -11.32 -2.95
C ALA A 222 -17.08 -10.30 -2.96
N THR A 223 -15.99 -10.62 -3.65
CA THR A 223 -14.81 -9.75 -3.80
C THR A 223 -14.77 -8.98 -5.12
N ASP A 224 -15.74 -9.17 -6.03
CA ASP A 224 -15.79 -8.48 -7.33
C ASP A 224 -15.65 -6.95 -7.22
N PRO A 225 -16.20 -6.26 -6.20
CA PRO A 225 -16.00 -4.82 -6.03
C PRO A 225 -14.52 -4.41 -5.90
N VAL A 226 -13.66 -5.28 -5.36
CA VAL A 226 -12.21 -5.04 -5.21
C VAL A 226 -11.49 -4.97 -6.55
N TYR A 227 -12.06 -5.56 -7.61
CA TYR A 227 -11.42 -5.64 -8.94
C TYR A 227 -12.11 -4.79 -10.00
N LYS A 228 -13.19 -4.10 -9.64
CA LYS A 228 -13.94 -3.24 -10.57
C LYS A 228 -13.01 -2.20 -11.20
N GLY A 229 -12.96 -2.20 -12.55
CA GLY A 229 -12.19 -1.25 -13.34
C GLY A 229 -10.77 -1.70 -13.70
N GLU A 230 -10.25 -2.76 -13.07
CA GLU A 230 -8.92 -3.35 -13.38
C GLU A 230 -8.85 -4.01 -14.77
N ASP A 231 -9.93 -4.00 -15.55
CA ASP A 231 -9.98 -4.38 -16.95
C ASP A 231 -9.71 -3.20 -17.91
N ASN A 232 -9.42 -2.01 -17.37
CA ASN A 232 -9.18 -0.82 -18.17
C ASN A 232 -7.92 -0.94 -19.03
N ILE A 233 -8.12 -0.93 -20.35
CA ILE A 233 -7.04 -0.94 -21.34
C ILE A 233 -6.74 0.45 -21.90
N ASN A 234 -7.51 1.48 -21.54
CA ASN A 234 -7.34 2.83 -22.08
C ASN A 234 -6.83 3.81 -21.01
N GLN A 235 -5.61 4.28 -21.20
CA GLN A 235 -4.87 5.05 -20.21
C GLN A 235 -4.62 6.45 -20.74
N ALA A 236 -5.38 7.44 -20.26
CA ALA A 236 -5.33 8.81 -20.75
C ALA A 236 -5.44 8.93 -22.29
N GLY A 237 -6.26 8.09 -22.91
CA GLY A 237 -6.45 8.02 -24.37
C GLY A 237 -5.47 7.10 -25.11
N PHE A 238 -4.52 6.48 -24.40
CA PHE A 238 -3.63 5.47 -24.94
C PHE A 238 -4.20 4.05 -24.70
N ASN A 239 -4.57 3.36 -25.79
CA ASN A 239 -5.02 1.97 -25.69
C ASN A 239 -3.81 1.01 -25.61
N THR A 240 -3.58 0.49 -24.41
CA THR A 240 -2.50 -0.45 -24.07
C THR A 240 -2.66 -1.83 -24.72
N ALA A 241 -3.90 -2.26 -24.99
CA ALA A 241 -4.16 -3.56 -25.61
C ALA A 241 -3.64 -3.64 -27.04
N ASN A 242 -3.57 -2.52 -27.75
CA ASN A 242 -3.00 -2.47 -29.10
C ASN A 242 -1.49 -2.74 -29.12
N ALA A 243 -0.79 -2.49 -28.02
CA ALA A 243 0.64 -2.69 -27.91
C ALA A 243 1.02 -4.07 -27.37
N PHE A 244 0.26 -4.60 -26.40
CA PHE A 244 0.65 -5.79 -25.62
C PHE A 244 -0.43 -6.88 -25.55
N GLY A 245 -1.61 -6.67 -26.15
CA GLY A 245 -2.80 -7.51 -25.96
C GLY A 245 -3.60 -7.10 -24.71
N ALA A 246 -4.90 -7.42 -24.66
CA ALA A 246 -5.80 -6.90 -23.62
C ALA A 246 -5.38 -7.28 -22.19
N ALA A 247 -4.98 -8.54 -21.96
CA ALA A 247 -4.55 -9.00 -20.64
C ALA A 247 -3.32 -8.22 -20.14
N ALA A 248 -2.22 -8.22 -20.89
CA ALA A 248 -1.01 -7.49 -20.51
C ALA A 248 -1.22 -5.97 -20.50
N GLY A 249 -2.10 -5.44 -21.36
CA GLY A 249 -2.46 -4.04 -21.38
C GLY A 249 -3.18 -3.60 -20.10
N SER A 250 -4.17 -4.36 -19.65
CA SER A 250 -4.88 -4.10 -18.39
C SER A 250 -3.96 -4.19 -17.17
N ALA A 251 -2.95 -5.07 -17.19
CA ALA A 251 -1.98 -5.21 -16.12
C ALA A 251 -0.91 -4.11 -16.08
N ALA A 252 -0.82 -3.25 -17.09
CA ALA A 252 0.25 -2.25 -17.18
C ALA A 252 0.05 -1.09 -16.20
N TYR A 253 -1.15 -0.94 -15.65
CA TYR A 253 -1.52 0.12 -14.70
C TYR A 253 -2.42 -0.47 -13.62
N ASP A 254 -2.11 -0.14 -12.38
CA ASP A 254 -3.00 -0.39 -11.24
C ASP A 254 -4.15 0.63 -11.27
N GLU A 255 -5.41 0.24 -11.14
CA GLU A 255 -6.57 1.15 -11.24
C GLU A 255 -7.03 1.61 -9.86
N ILE A 256 -7.60 2.80 -9.78
CA ILE A 256 -7.98 3.35 -8.47
C ILE A 256 -9.31 2.79 -7.97
N LEU A 257 -9.44 2.73 -6.64
CA LEU A 257 -10.75 2.75 -5.99
C LEU A 257 -11.05 4.17 -5.51
N SER A 258 -12.27 4.65 -5.76
CA SER A 258 -12.70 5.90 -5.12
C SER A 258 -12.80 5.72 -3.60
N GLY A 259 -12.79 6.83 -2.86
CA GLY A 259 -12.93 6.75 -1.40
C GLY A 259 -14.25 6.11 -0.97
N SER A 260 -15.33 6.35 -1.74
CA SER A 260 -16.62 5.71 -1.52
C SER A 260 -16.61 4.21 -1.83
N ASP A 261 -15.91 3.78 -2.89
CA ASP A 261 -15.80 2.35 -3.21
C ASP A 261 -15.02 1.60 -2.12
N ALA A 262 -13.87 2.16 -1.70
CA ALA A 262 -13.06 1.60 -0.62
C ALA A 262 -13.83 1.54 0.71
N THR A 263 -14.59 2.61 1.03
CA THR A 263 -15.45 2.64 2.22
C THR A 263 -16.53 1.57 2.15
N ALA A 264 -17.18 1.41 1.00
CA ALA A 264 -18.23 0.40 0.82
C ALA A 264 -17.68 -1.02 1.01
N ILE A 265 -16.48 -1.32 0.47
CA ILE A 265 -15.81 -2.61 0.66
C ILE A 265 -15.48 -2.85 2.13
N ALA A 266 -14.84 -1.89 2.80
CA ALA A 266 -14.49 -2.01 4.21
C ALA A 266 -15.73 -2.17 5.11
N SER A 267 -16.83 -1.52 4.76
CA SER A 267 -18.09 -1.55 5.54
C SER A 267 -18.74 -2.93 5.59
N LEU A 268 -18.38 -3.84 4.68
CA LEU A 268 -18.84 -5.24 4.73
C LEU A 268 -18.34 -5.98 5.98
N PHE A 269 -17.28 -5.47 6.60
CA PHE A 269 -16.59 -6.08 7.73
C PHE A 269 -16.76 -5.30 9.02
N ILE A 270 -17.40 -4.13 9.03
CA ILE A 270 -17.53 -3.27 10.22
C ILE A 270 -18.86 -3.57 10.93
N VAL A 271 -18.81 -3.75 12.26
CA VAL A 271 -19.96 -4.05 13.14
C VAL A 271 -20.04 -3.17 14.39
#